data_AF-A0A9X4RX40-F1
#
_entry.id   AF-A0A9X4RX40-F1
#
_cell.length_a   1.000
_cell.length_b   1.000
_cell.length_c   1.000
_cell.angle_alpha   90.00
_cell.angle_beta   90.00
_cell.angle_gamma   90.00
#
_symmetry.space_group_name_H-M   'P 1'
#
loop_
_entity.id
_entity.type
_entity.pdbx_description
1 polymer ?
#
loop_
_entity_poly.entity_id
_entity_poly.type
_entity_poly.pdbx_seq_one_letter_code
_entity_poly.pdbx_strand_id
1 'polypeptide(L)'
;MQNLVIDNKKKEIRFQDQNKNLVNLIRFVFGLNVLNAAVFFLLFNYQDDILKWVWLVFALLNVFLLYFSFTKLSKQTTLNFSEVDSVEFKSIFGLVFKLKNGKYRKVFINRDAPIVEKLMKSFGNKM
;
A
#
# COMPACT_ATOMS: atom_id res chain seq x y z
N MET A 1 -17.43 -11.46 1.46
CA MET A 1 -17.54 -10.55 0.30
C MET A 1 -16.25 -10.65 -0.51
N GLN A 2 -16.33 -10.95 -1.81
CA GLN A 2 -15.13 -11.10 -2.66
C GLN A 2 -14.65 -9.71 -3.11
N ASN A 3 -13.51 -9.26 -2.58
CA ASN A 3 -12.93 -7.95 -2.89
C ASN A 3 -12.30 -7.86 -4.30
N LEU A 4 -12.43 -8.93 -5.10
CA LEU A 4 -11.75 -9.08 -6.38
C LEU A 4 -12.63 -9.88 -7.35
N VAL A 5 -12.84 -9.34 -8.56
CA VAL A 5 -13.58 -9.97 -9.66
C VAL A 5 -12.68 -9.98 -10.89
N ILE A 6 -12.57 -11.15 -11.54
CA ILE A 6 -11.80 -11.30 -12.79
C ILE A 6 -12.77 -11.33 -13.97
N ASP A 7 -12.59 -10.41 -14.91
CA ASP A 7 -13.30 -10.41 -16.19
C ASP A 7 -12.39 -11.05 -17.26
N ASN A 8 -12.58 -12.36 -17.49
CA ASN A 8 -11.79 -13.12 -18.47
C ASN A 8 -12.04 -12.67 -19.92
N LYS A 9 -13.19 -12.07 -20.24
CA LYS A 9 -13.49 -11.60 -21.60
C LYS A 9 -12.69 -10.35 -21.93
N LYS A 10 -12.56 -9.44 -20.96
CA LYS A 10 -11.81 -8.18 -21.10
C LYS A 10 -10.35 -8.28 -20.65
N LYS A 11 -9.95 -9.41 -20.04
CA LYS A 11 -8.62 -9.60 -19.42
C LYS A 11 -8.33 -8.51 -18.38
N GLU A 12 -9.31 -8.25 -17.52
CA GLU A 12 -9.26 -7.22 -16.48
C GLU A 12 -9.46 -7.80 -15.08
N ILE A 13 -8.77 -7.23 -14.10
CA ILE A 13 -8.98 -7.48 -12.67
C ILE A 13 -9.68 -6.26 -12.09
N ARG A 14 -10.88 -6.44 -11.56
CA ARG A 14 -11.64 -5.39 -10.86
C ARG A 14 -11.54 -5.60 -9.36
N PHE A 15 -11.09 -4.57 -8.65
CA PHE A 15 -11.01 -4.55 -7.20
C PHE A 15 -12.26 -3.82 -6.68
N GLN A 16 -13.10 -4.55 -5.95
CA GLN A 16 -14.23 -3.94 -5.23
C GLN A 16 -13.71 -3.44 -3.90
N ASP A 17 -13.14 -2.24 -3.93
CA ASP A 17 -12.26 -1.76 -2.87
C ASP A 17 -13.01 -0.82 -1.90
N GLN A 18 -13.28 -1.31 -0.68
CA GLN A 18 -13.62 -0.45 0.47
C GLN A 18 -12.38 0.27 1.04
N ASN A 19 -11.17 -0.07 0.56
CA ASN A 19 -9.90 0.32 1.16
C ASN A 19 -9.46 1.76 0.84
N LYS A 20 -10.17 2.49 -0.03
CA LYS A 20 -9.88 3.90 -0.34
C LYS A 20 -9.99 4.80 0.90
N ASN A 21 -11.00 4.57 1.73
CA ASN A 21 -11.21 5.34 2.97
C ASN A 21 -10.10 5.06 3.99
N LEU A 22 -9.70 3.79 4.14
CA LEU A 22 -8.61 3.41 5.03
C LEU A 22 -7.27 4.01 4.60
N VAL A 23 -6.94 3.97 3.30
CA VAL A 23 -5.72 4.59 2.76
C VAL A 23 -5.72 6.10 2.96
N ASN A 24 -6.87 6.76 2.80
CA ASN A 24 -6.99 8.19 3.05
C ASN A 24 -6.85 8.53 4.55
N LEU A 25 -7.43 7.72 5.44
CA LEU A 25 -7.27 7.85 6.88
C LEU A 25 -5.80 7.69 7.29
N ILE A 26 -5.10 6.68 6.77
CA ILE A 26 -3.67 6.46 7.04
C ILE A 26 -2.83 7.67 6.60
N ARG A 27 -3.11 8.24 5.43
CA ARG A 27 -2.42 9.46 4.96
C ARG A 27 -2.69 10.65 5.86
N PHE A 28 -3.93 10.81 6.31
CA PHE A 28 -4.31 11.87 7.23
C PHE A 28 -3.57 11.75 8.57
N VAL A 29 -3.57 10.56 9.17
CA VAL A 29 -2.84 10.27 10.43
C VAL A 29 -1.34 10.53 10.27
N PHE A 30 -0.74 10.12 9.15
CA PHE A 30 0.67 10.42 8.89
C PHE A 30 0.93 11.91 8.70
N GLY A 31 0.05 12.63 8.00
CA GLY A 31 0.14 14.09 7.87
C GLY A 31 0.09 14.80 9.22
N LEU A 32 -0.84 14.39 10.10
CA LEU A 32 -0.92 14.90 11.47
C LEU A 32 0.35 14.61 12.27
N ASN A 33 0.95 13.42 12.12
CA ASN A 33 2.21 13.09 12.80
C ASN A 33 3.38 13.96 12.32
N VAL A 34 3.46 14.26 11.02
CA VAL A 34 4.49 15.18 10.50
C VAL A 34 4.29 16.59 11.05
N LEU A 35 3.05 17.09 11.08
CA LEU A 35 2.73 18.38 11.70
C LEU A 35 3.07 18.39 13.20
N ASN A 36 2.72 17.33 13.92
CA ASN A 36 3.06 17.18 15.34
C ASN A 36 4.57 17.24 15.56
N ALA A 37 5.36 16.53 14.74
CA ALA A 37 6.81 16.56 14.85
C ALA A 37 7.40 17.95 14.50
N ALA A 38 6.84 18.64 13.51
CA ALA A 38 7.28 20.00 13.16
C ALA A 38 6.95 21.01 14.26
N VAL A 39 5.74 20.96 14.83
CA VAL A 39 5.31 21.80 15.96
C VAL A 39 6.16 21.51 17.18
N PHE A 40 6.43 20.23 17.47
CA PHE A 40 7.31 19.80 18.54
C PHE A 40 8.72 20.38 18.37
N PHE A 41 9.28 20.34 17.16
CA PHE A 41 10.60 20.89 16.89
C PHE A 41 10.65 22.43 17.04
N LEU A 42 9.60 23.15 16.63
CA LEU A 42 9.55 24.61 16.66
C LEU A 42 9.27 25.20 18.06
N LEU A 43 8.46 24.54 18.89
CA LEU A 43 8.04 25.07 20.19
C LEU A 43 9.00 24.71 21.34
N PHE A 44 9.90 23.74 21.16
CA PHE A 44 10.71 23.22 22.26
C PHE A 44 12.13 23.79 22.29
N ASN A 45 12.25 25.06 22.69
CA ASN A 45 13.51 25.65 23.14
C ASN A 45 13.99 25.12 24.52
N TYR A 46 13.25 24.21 25.16
CA TYR A 46 13.44 23.78 26.56
C TYR A 46 13.61 22.26 26.78
N GLN A 47 13.78 21.48 25.72
CA GLN A 47 13.91 20.02 25.84
C GLN A 47 15.31 19.49 25.63
N ASP A 48 15.55 18.35 26.27
CA ASP A 48 16.72 17.52 26.19
C ASP A 48 17.04 17.13 24.73
N ASP A 49 18.31 17.24 24.34
CA ASP A 49 18.72 17.15 22.94
C ASP A 49 18.43 15.76 22.33
N ILE A 50 18.48 14.71 23.15
CA ILE A 50 18.17 13.34 22.72
C ILE A 50 16.73 13.23 22.21
N LEU A 51 15.78 13.88 22.91
CA LEU A 51 14.37 13.79 22.56
C LEU A 51 14.07 14.46 21.21
N LYS A 52 14.78 15.56 20.89
CA LYS A 52 14.68 16.23 19.59
C LYS A 52 15.16 15.33 18.45
N TRP A 53 16.30 14.64 18.64
CA TRP A 53 16.83 13.72 17.63
C TRP A 53 15.91 12.52 17.38
N VAL A 54 15.34 11.94 18.44
CA VAL A 54 14.35 10.86 18.31
C VAL A 54 13.14 11.32 17.51
N TRP A 55 12.60 12.51 17.82
CA TRP A 55 11.47 13.07 17.07
C TRP A 55 11.79 13.38 15.61
N LEU A 56 13.01 13.84 15.30
CA LEU A 56 13.45 14.05 13.92
C LEU A 56 13.44 12.73 13.12
N VAL A 57 13.94 11.64 13.71
CA VAL A 57 13.91 10.32 13.07
C VAL A 57 12.47 9.86 12.80
N PHE A 58 11.56 10.05 13.76
CA PHE A 58 10.13 9.76 13.54
C PHE A 58 9.51 10.64 12.45
N ALA A 59 9.86 11.92 12.38
CA ALA A 59 9.41 12.80 11.31
C ALA A 59 9.85 12.29 9.93
N LEU A 60 11.14 11.95 9.79
CA LEU A 60 11.70 11.40 8.56
C LEU A 60 11.04 10.08 8.15
N LEU A 61 10.81 9.17 9.11
CA LEU A 61 10.12 7.91 8.86
C LEU A 61 8.68 8.15 8.37
N ASN A 62 7.94 9.07 8.99
CA ASN A 62 6.59 9.43 8.56
C ASN A 62 6.56 10.04 7.16
N VAL A 63 7.50 10.92 6.83
CA VAL A 63 7.64 11.50 5.48
C VAL A 63 7.94 10.40 4.45
N PHE A 64 8.84 9.47 4.77
CA PHE A 64 9.14 8.33 3.90
C PHE A 64 7.90 7.44 3.67
N LEU A 65 7.14 7.13 4.72
CA LEU A 65 5.92 6.33 4.62
C LEU A 65 4.83 7.04 3.82
N LEU A 66 4.67 8.36 3.98
CA LEU A 66 3.78 9.17 3.16
C LEU A 66 4.18 9.12 1.69
N TYR A 67 5.45 9.40 1.39
CA TYR A 67 5.99 9.36 0.03
C TYR A 67 5.70 8.01 -0.62
N PHE A 68 6.01 6.90 0.06
CA PHE A 68 5.73 5.56 -0.43
C PHE A 68 4.23 5.32 -0.65
N SER A 69 3.38 5.74 0.30
CA SER A 69 1.92 5.62 0.22
C SER A 69 1.32 6.37 -0.97
N PHE A 70 1.88 7.51 -1.35
CA PHE A 70 1.39 8.29 -2.49
C PHE A 70 1.95 7.82 -3.84
N THR A 71 3.23 7.42 -3.89
CA THR A 71 3.93 7.20 -5.16
C THR A 71 3.98 5.74 -5.59
N LYS A 72 4.12 4.80 -4.64
CA LYS A 72 4.35 3.37 -4.93
C LYS A 72 3.10 2.51 -4.86
N LEU A 73 2.00 2.98 -4.28
CA LEU A 73 0.72 2.27 -4.23
C LEU A 73 -0.20 2.63 -5.40
N SER A 74 -0.69 1.61 -6.12
CA SER A 74 -1.70 1.79 -7.17
C SER A 74 -3.10 1.99 -6.56
N LYS A 75 -3.78 3.02 -7.03
CA LYS A 75 -5.16 3.39 -6.66
C LYS A 75 -6.20 2.91 -7.69
N GLN A 76 -5.76 2.21 -8.73
CA GLN A 76 -6.64 1.79 -9.82
C GLN A 76 -7.65 0.76 -9.33
N THR A 77 -8.92 1.03 -9.61
CA THR A 77 -10.04 0.13 -9.31
C THR A 77 -10.09 -1.04 -10.31
N THR A 78 -9.49 -0.88 -11.47
CA THR A 78 -9.42 -1.87 -12.55
C THR A 78 -7.99 -1.92 -13.07
N LEU A 79 -7.43 -3.12 -13.18
CA LEU A 79 -6.11 -3.37 -13.75
C LEU A 79 -6.24 -4.29 -14.96
N ASN A 80 -5.60 -3.92 -16.07
CA ASN A 80 -5.51 -4.79 -17.22
C ASN A 80 -4.41 -5.84 -17.00
N PHE A 81 -4.60 -7.07 -17.47
CA PHE A 81 -3.58 -8.12 -17.33
C PHE A 81 -2.24 -7.72 -17.96
N SER A 82 -2.26 -6.91 -19.02
CA SER A 82 -1.06 -6.41 -19.68
C SER A 82 -0.21 -5.46 -18.83
N GLU A 83 -0.81 -4.82 -17.82
CA GLU A 83 -0.15 -3.88 -16.90
C GLU A 83 0.50 -4.58 -15.71
N VAL A 84 0.11 -5.82 -15.44
CA VAL A 84 0.64 -6.65 -14.35
C VAL A 84 1.96 -7.27 -14.80
N ASP A 85 3.00 -7.03 -14.01
CA ASP A 85 4.34 -7.61 -14.19
C ASP A 85 4.42 -8.96 -13.47
N SER A 86 4.02 -9.01 -12.19
CA SER A 86 4.00 -10.23 -11.39
C SER A 86 2.94 -10.21 -10.30
N VAL A 87 2.59 -11.39 -9.80
CA VAL A 87 1.71 -11.58 -8.65
C VAL A 87 2.40 -12.44 -7.60
N GLU A 88 2.45 -11.92 -6.38
CA GLU A 88 3.06 -12.58 -5.21
C GLU A 88 2.05 -12.66 -4.08
N PHE A 89 2.14 -13.70 -3.25
CA PHE A 89 1.41 -13.77 -1.99
C PHE A 89 2.38 -13.52 -0.82
N LYS A 90 2.05 -12.58 0.06
CA LYS A 90 2.82 -12.27 1.27
C LYS A 90 1.91 -12.43 2.48
N SER A 91 2.32 -13.20 3.50
CA SER A 91 1.42 -13.53 4.63
C SER A 91 0.85 -12.29 5.33
N ILE A 92 1.63 -11.22 5.45
CA ILE A 92 1.22 -9.96 6.10
C ILE A 92 0.37 -9.06 5.17
N PHE A 93 0.59 -9.13 3.86
CA PHE A 93 0.01 -8.19 2.89
C PHE A 93 -1.02 -8.80 1.94
N GLY A 94 -1.29 -10.10 2.05
CA GLY A 94 -2.14 -10.86 1.14
C GLY A 94 -1.54 -10.92 -0.26
N LEU A 95 -2.39 -10.80 -1.27
CA LEU A 95 -2.01 -10.84 -2.67
C LEU A 95 -1.45 -9.48 -3.11
N VAL A 96 -0.26 -9.47 -3.70
CA VAL A 96 0.46 -8.29 -4.17
C VAL A 96 0.66 -8.38 -5.67
N PHE A 97 0.07 -7.45 -6.41
CA PHE A 97 0.32 -7.26 -7.83
C PHE A 97 1.40 -6.21 -8.00
N LYS A 98 2.49 -6.57 -8.67
CA LYS A 98 3.49 -5.62 -9.15
C LYS A 98 3.11 -5.19 -10.56
N LEU A 99 3.11 -3.89 -10.80
CA LEU A 99 2.78 -3.31 -12.10
C LEU A 99 4.06 -2.94 -12.86
N LYS A 100 3.98 -2.95 -14.20
CA LYS A 100 5.12 -2.57 -15.07
C LYS A 100 5.61 -1.14 -14.84
N ASN A 101 4.74 -0.25 -14.35
CA ASN A 101 5.10 1.12 -13.96
C ASN A 101 5.81 1.22 -12.58
N GLY A 102 6.14 0.08 -11.95
CA GLY A 102 6.82 0.02 -10.67
C GLY A 102 5.95 0.29 -9.45
N LYS A 103 4.62 0.41 -9.61
CA LYS A 103 3.65 0.52 -8.51
C LYS A 103 3.16 -0.87 -8.07
N TYR A 104 2.62 -0.92 -6.86
CA TYR A 104 2.10 -2.14 -6.26
C TYR A 104 0.62 -2.00 -5.91
N ARG A 105 -0.17 -3.04 -6.17
CA ARG A 105 -1.55 -3.16 -5.71
C ARG A 105 -1.63 -4.31 -4.72
N LYS A 106 -2.06 -4.00 -3.49
CA LYS A 106 -2.21 -5.01 -2.43
C LYS A 106 -3.69 -5.33 -2.25
N VAL A 107 -4.01 -6.61 -2.11
CA VAL A 107 -5.36 -7.11 -1.86
C VAL A 107 -5.30 -8.10 -0.71
N PHE A 108 -5.98 -7.75 0.37
CA PHE A 108 -6.13 -8.64 1.51
C PHE A 108 -7.18 -9.69 1.17
N ILE A 109 -6.69 -10.90 0.90
CA ILE A 109 -7.49 -12.08 0.59
C ILE A 109 -6.82 -13.30 1.24
N ASN A 110 -7.64 -14.26 1.67
CA ASN A 110 -7.12 -15.50 2.23
C ASN A 110 -6.37 -16.30 1.14
N ARG A 111 -5.27 -16.96 1.52
CA ARG A 111 -4.42 -17.76 0.63
C ARG A 111 -5.22 -18.87 -0.06
N ASP A 112 -6.12 -19.49 0.68
CA ASP A 112 -6.90 -20.65 0.23
C ASP A 112 -8.06 -20.26 -0.71
N ALA A 113 -8.23 -18.97 -1.00
CA ALA A 113 -9.25 -18.55 -1.94
C ALA A 113 -8.91 -19.08 -3.35
N PRO A 114 -9.84 -19.75 -4.04
CA PRO A 114 -9.59 -20.37 -5.35
C PRO A 114 -9.18 -19.37 -6.44
N ILE A 115 -9.44 -18.07 -6.21
CA ILE A 115 -9.03 -16.99 -7.10
C ILE A 115 -7.53 -16.67 -7.02
N VAL A 116 -6.91 -16.90 -5.85
CA VAL A 116 -5.47 -16.67 -5.61
C VAL A 116 -4.65 -17.66 -6.42
N GLU A 117 -5.00 -18.93 -6.37
CA GLU A 117 -4.31 -19.98 -7.13
C GLU A 117 -4.38 -19.72 -8.64
N LYS A 118 -5.56 -19.33 -9.15
CA LYS A 118 -5.75 -18.97 -10.57
C LYS A 118 -4.87 -17.79 -10.98
N LEU A 119 -4.78 -16.75 -10.15
CA LEU A 119 -3.95 -15.58 -10.43
C LEU A 119 -2.46 -15.91 -10.36
N MET A 120 -2.01 -16.66 -9.35
CA MET A 120 -0.60 -17.06 -9.24
C MET A 120 -0.13 -17.91 -10.44
N LYS A 121 -0.97 -18.85 -10.90
CA LYS A 121 -0.70 -19.66 -12.11
C LYS A 121 -0.69 -18.81 -13.39
N SER A 122 -1.54 -17.78 -13.48
CA SER A 122 -1.66 -16.96 -14.69
C SER A 122 -0.50 -15.96 -14.87
N PHE A 123 0.14 -15.54 -13.78
CA PHE A 123 1.21 -14.54 -13.78
C PHE A 123 2.59 -15.11 -13.39
N GLY A 124 2.76 -16.44 -13.48
CA GLY A 124 4.07 -17.05 -13.62
C GLY A 124 4.92 -17.22 -12.35
N ASN A 125 4.32 -17.17 -11.15
CA ASN A 125 5.00 -17.72 -9.97
C ASN A 125 4.59 -19.19 -9.84
N LYS A 126 5.47 -20.08 -10.28
CA LYS A 126 5.40 -21.50 -9.90
C LYS A 126 5.43 -21.53 -8.36
N MET A 127 4.42 -22.17 -7.77
CA MET A 127 4.46 -22.55 -6.36
C MET A 127 5.73 -23.34 -6.06
#